data_AF-A0A6N2MNR0-F1
#
_entry.id   AF-A0A6N2MNR0-F1
#
_cell.length_a   1.000
_cell.length_b   1.000
_cell.length_c   1.000
_cell.angle_alpha   90.00
_cell.angle_beta   90.00
_cell.angle_gamma   90.00
#
_symmetry.space_group_name_H-M   'P 1'
#
loop_
_entity.id
_entity.type
_entity.pdbx_description
1 polymer ?
#
loop_
_entity_poly.entity_id
_entity_poly.type
_entity_poly.pdbx_seq_one_letter_code
_entity_poly.pdbx_strand_id
1 'polypeptide(L)'
;MRHLLTTTFHRHNHRLPAILHHLLIRHYRAPKPPAPPKPPKPPQKPQSFTLHDATWEDPYSWMSHLNDKVAMRHMDIYMEQEEKYIEAVMSDTEKLQSKLQSEMASRLHFDLSTSPIRWGPWLYYKRVEAGKQYPVLCRRLASLNEQFISNKDPSGGFDFVSGKKIEQKLVDYNLEAERFGGYAYEELSEVSPDHKFLAYTMYDKDNDYFRLSVRNLNSGALCSKPQADRVSNLAWAKDGQALLYAVTDQHKRPCRIYCSMIGSTEEDVLLLDEPAENVYVNLRHTKDFHFVTVNTFSTTFSKVFLINAADPLSGITLVWECEAQAHCIVEHHQGYLYLFTDAAKGGQMVDHHYLLRCAVNASSCPRIWERVFDDDRDMVIEDVDFCNTHLTLIIRENCSFRLCSVPLPMPARKEAVRLKELNPTFLPLPDHVSQIWPGPNYDFYSSTMRFTISYLSSGNWNIVQQQICSMKDKNFVMGQLFRGIANGSLNNLNSDFSE
;
A
#
# COMPACT_ATOMS: atom_id res chain seq x y z
N MET A 1 -31.94 13.26 21.80
CA MET A 1 -32.83 14.19 22.53
C MET A 1 -32.35 14.29 23.98
N ARG A 2 -31.53 15.30 24.32
CA ARG A 2 -31.31 15.83 25.69
C ARG A 2 -30.32 17.01 25.65
N HIS A 3 -30.91 18.20 25.80
CA HIS A 3 -30.45 19.50 26.27
C HIS A 3 -28.96 19.90 26.24
N LEU A 4 -28.65 20.82 25.32
CA LEU A 4 -27.64 21.88 25.48
C LEU A 4 -28.29 23.06 26.23
N LEU A 5 -27.67 23.51 27.32
CA LEU A 5 -27.92 24.84 27.90
C LEU A 5 -26.62 25.63 27.88
N THR A 6 -26.60 26.61 26.98
CA THR A 6 -25.67 27.72 26.89
C THR A 6 -25.91 28.69 28.04
N THR A 7 -24.84 29.11 28.73
CA THR A 7 -24.85 30.35 29.51
C THR A 7 -23.61 31.17 29.18
N THR A 8 -23.88 32.34 28.60
CA THR A 8 -22.97 33.44 28.31
C THR A 8 -22.69 34.21 29.60
N PHE A 9 -21.43 34.55 29.87
CA PHE A 9 -21.10 35.52 30.92
C PHE A 9 -20.34 36.72 30.33
N HIS A 10 -20.96 37.88 30.48
CA HIS A 10 -20.43 39.20 30.16
C HIS A 10 -19.26 39.59 31.07
N ARG A 11 -18.23 40.15 30.45
CA ARG A 11 -17.09 40.81 31.09
C ARG A 11 -17.50 42.21 31.53
N HIS A 12 -17.41 42.52 32.82
CA HIS A 12 -17.30 43.90 33.29
C HIS A 12 -16.02 44.09 34.11
N ASN A 13 -15.17 44.99 33.61
CA ASN A 13 -13.99 45.50 34.26
C ASN A 13 -14.41 46.62 35.22
N HIS A 14 -14.11 46.47 36.51
CA HIS A 14 -13.92 47.62 37.40
C HIS A 14 -12.64 47.47 38.21
N ARG A 15 -11.95 48.60 38.35
CA ARG A 15 -10.62 48.78 38.94
C ARG A 15 -10.74 49.43 40.32
N LEU A 16 -9.84 49.00 41.23
CA LEU A 16 -9.30 49.63 42.46
C LEU A 16 -10.08 49.47 43.78
N PRO A 17 -9.44 49.58 44.98
CA PRO A 17 -8.03 49.87 45.29
C PRO A 17 -7.32 48.83 46.21
N ALA A 18 -6.01 49.02 46.37
CA ALA A 18 -5.09 48.19 47.15
C ALA A 18 -5.36 48.28 48.67
N ILE A 19 -5.47 47.12 49.32
CA ILE A 19 -5.36 46.95 50.77
C ILE A 19 -4.30 45.88 51.04
N LEU A 20 -3.27 46.28 51.78
CA LEU A 20 -2.20 45.41 52.27
C LEU A 20 -2.81 44.37 53.23
N HIS A 21 -2.86 43.10 52.82
CA HIS A 21 -3.03 41.98 53.73
C HIS A 21 -1.83 41.05 53.60
N HIS A 22 -0.99 41.05 54.63
CA HIS A 22 -0.05 39.97 54.90
C HIS A 22 -0.84 38.68 55.11
N LEU A 23 -0.99 37.87 54.07
CA LEU A 23 -1.53 36.53 54.12
C LEU A 23 -0.41 35.55 53.80
N LEU A 24 -0.13 34.70 54.79
CA LEU A 24 0.76 33.55 54.73
C LEU A 24 0.64 32.83 53.38
N ILE A 25 1.75 32.72 52.65
CA ILE A 25 1.88 31.81 51.51
C ILE A 25 1.85 30.39 52.07
N ARG A 26 0.65 29.87 52.35
CA ARG A 26 0.42 28.43 52.40
C ARG A 26 0.74 27.92 51.01
N HIS A 27 1.83 27.17 50.90
CA HIS A 27 2.14 26.42 49.70
C HIS A 27 0.92 25.57 49.39
N TYR A 28 0.17 25.94 48.35
CA TYR A 28 -0.94 25.15 47.86
C TYR A 28 -0.30 23.89 47.26
N ARG A 29 -0.09 22.88 48.10
CA ARG A 29 0.24 21.54 47.65
C ARG A 29 -1.01 21.07 46.93
N ALA A 30 -0.92 20.94 45.60
CA ALA A 30 -1.97 20.29 44.84
C ALA A 30 -2.31 18.97 45.56
N PRO A 31 -3.60 18.66 45.76
CA PRO A 31 -3.99 17.42 46.41
C PRO A 31 -3.31 16.26 45.70
N LYS A 32 -2.71 15.35 46.47
CA LYS A 32 -2.15 14.13 45.89
C LYS A 32 -3.25 13.48 45.03
N PRO A 33 -2.96 13.08 43.79
CA PRO A 33 -3.93 12.40 42.97
C PRO A 33 -4.45 11.18 43.73
N PRO A 34 -5.75 10.84 43.61
CA PRO A 34 -6.30 9.65 44.24
C PRO A 34 -5.45 8.43 43.88
N ALA A 35 -5.29 7.50 44.82
CA ALA A 35 -4.56 6.26 44.54
C ALA A 35 -5.18 5.57 43.32
N PRO A 36 -4.37 5.08 42.37
CA PRO A 36 -4.91 4.47 41.16
C PRO A 36 -5.82 3.31 41.54
N PRO A 37 -6.92 3.08 40.78
CA PRO A 37 -7.77 1.92 40.99
C PRO A 37 -6.94 0.63 40.94
N LYS A 38 -7.41 -0.43 41.57
CA LYS A 38 -6.74 -1.73 41.45
C LYS A 38 -7.01 -2.28 40.04
N PRO A 39 -6.00 -2.87 39.37
CA PRO A 39 -6.21 -3.50 38.08
C PRO A 39 -7.24 -4.64 38.21
N PRO A 40 -8.14 -4.79 37.23
CA PRO A 40 -9.09 -5.87 37.24
C PRO A 40 -8.35 -7.21 37.19
N LYS A 41 -8.94 -8.23 37.81
CA LYS A 41 -8.37 -9.57 37.85
C LYS A 41 -9.35 -10.51 37.17
N PRO A 42 -9.02 -11.06 36.00
CA PRO A 42 -9.91 -12.00 35.35
C PRO A 42 -9.98 -13.30 36.16
N PRO A 43 -11.09 -14.05 36.05
CA PRO A 43 -11.20 -15.35 36.68
C PRO A 43 -10.13 -16.29 36.11
N GLN A 44 -9.44 -16.99 37.01
CA GLN A 44 -8.51 -18.06 36.63
C GLN A 44 -9.30 -19.36 36.46
N LYS A 45 -9.14 -19.98 35.28
CA LYS A 45 -9.65 -21.32 34.97
C LYS A 45 -8.48 -22.16 34.46
N PRO A 46 -7.66 -22.74 35.36
CA PRO A 46 -6.54 -23.61 35.01
C PRO A 46 -6.88 -24.66 33.96
N GLN A 47 -6.20 -24.61 32.83
CA GLN A 47 -6.22 -25.65 31.82
C GLN A 47 -4.79 -26.13 31.58
N SER A 48 -4.55 -27.42 31.81
CA SER A 48 -3.25 -28.02 31.57
C SER A 48 -3.12 -28.51 30.13
N PHE A 49 -1.96 -28.30 29.52
CA PHE A 49 -1.60 -28.89 28.23
C PHE A 49 -0.17 -29.44 28.30
N THR A 50 0.11 -30.46 27.51
CA THR A 50 1.43 -31.12 27.49
C THR A 50 2.03 -31.05 26.10
N LEU A 51 3.28 -30.60 26.01
CA LEU A 51 4.06 -30.56 24.78
C LEU A 51 5.49 -31.03 25.10
N HIS A 52 6.05 -31.91 24.26
CA HIS A 52 7.40 -32.45 24.44
C HIS A 52 7.65 -32.98 25.87
N ASP A 53 6.70 -33.76 26.40
CA ASP A 53 6.74 -34.35 27.74
C ASP A 53 6.81 -33.34 28.91
N ALA A 54 6.58 -32.05 28.65
CA ALA A 54 6.43 -31.01 29.66
C ALA A 54 4.96 -30.58 29.77
N THR A 55 4.42 -30.59 30.99
CA THR A 55 3.06 -30.12 31.28
C THR A 55 3.11 -28.67 31.76
N TRP A 56 2.35 -27.80 31.11
CA TRP A 56 2.11 -26.43 31.55
C TRP A 56 0.66 -26.24 31.93
N GLU A 57 0.42 -25.24 32.77
CA GLU A 57 -0.92 -24.80 33.17
C GLU A 57 -1.12 -23.38 32.67
N ASP A 58 -2.20 -23.16 31.91
CA ASP A 58 -2.64 -21.85 31.48
C ASP A 58 -3.98 -21.51 32.17
N PRO A 59 -3.96 -20.67 33.23
CA PRO A 59 -5.17 -20.21 33.91
C PRO A 59 -6.08 -19.31 33.05
N TYR A 60 -5.62 -18.85 31.90
CA TYR A 60 -6.33 -17.89 31.05
C TYR A 60 -6.63 -18.41 29.64
N SER A 61 -6.38 -19.70 29.38
CA SER A 61 -6.67 -20.34 28.08
C SER A 61 -8.12 -20.11 27.63
N TRP A 62 -9.05 -19.99 28.59
CA TRP A 62 -10.45 -19.70 28.33
C TRP A 62 -10.70 -18.42 27.53
N MET A 63 -9.80 -17.44 27.58
CA MET A 63 -9.93 -16.18 26.84
C MET A 63 -9.75 -16.35 25.32
N SER A 64 -9.10 -17.42 24.87
CA SER A 64 -8.95 -17.73 23.44
C SER A 64 -10.17 -18.44 22.83
N HIS A 65 -11.09 -18.93 23.65
CA HIS A 65 -12.25 -19.72 23.20
C HIS A 65 -13.40 -18.82 22.74
N LEU A 66 -13.21 -18.14 21.60
CA LEU A 66 -14.19 -17.17 21.05
C LEU A 66 -15.57 -17.79 20.73
N ASN A 67 -15.64 -19.11 20.56
CA ASN A 67 -16.89 -19.83 20.27
C ASN A 67 -17.67 -20.24 21.54
N ASP A 68 -17.09 -20.11 22.74
CA ASP A 68 -17.77 -20.43 24.00
C ASP A 68 -18.51 -19.19 24.54
N LYS A 69 -19.84 -19.28 24.61
CA LYS A 69 -20.71 -18.20 25.11
C LYS A 69 -20.40 -17.81 26.56
N VAL A 70 -19.97 -18.76 27.40
CA VAL A 70 -19.64 -18.50 28.79
C VAL A 70 -18.31 -17.76 28.90
N ALA A 71 -17.31 -18.20 28.12
CA ALA A 71 -16.04 -17.49 27.99
C ALA A 71 -16.26 -16.06 27.49
N MET A 72 -17.02 -15.88 26.41
CA MET A 72 -17.32 -14.55 25.85
C MET A 72 -18.01 -13.63 26.87
N ARG A 73 -19.00 -14.12 27.61
CA ARG A 73 -19.64 -13.30 28.67
C ARG A 73 -18.66 -12.87 29.76
N HIS A 74 -17.74 -13.75 30.17
CA HIS A 74 -16.70 -13.39 31.12
C HIS A 74 -15.69 -12.39 30.53
N MET A 75 -15.39 -12.53 29.24
CA MET A 75 -14.53 -11.61 28.50
C MET A 75 -15.16 -10.22 28.41
N ASP A 76 -16.44 -10.11 28.05
CA ASP A 76 -17.16 -8.82 27.97
C ASP A 76 -17.11 -8.07 29.30
N ILE A 77 -17.43 -8.76 30.41
CA ILE A 77 -17.36 -8.18 31.75
C ILE A 77 -15.94 -7.72 32.08
N TYR A 78 -14.93 -8.53 31.74
CA TYR A 78 -13.54 -8.19 32.01
C TYR A 78 -13.06 -7.00 31.16
N MET A 79 -13.47 -6.93 29.88
CA MET A 79 -13.16 -5.82 28.99
C MET A 79 -13.78 -4.51 29.47
N GLU A 80 -15.02 -4.53 29.96
CA GLU A 80 -15.63 -3.34 30.60
C GLU A 80 -14.88 -2.90 31.87
N GLN A 81 -14.32 -3.86 32.62
CA GLN A 81 -13.51 -3.54 33.80
C GLN A 81 -12.15 -2.95 33.43
N GLU A 82 -11.51 -3.48 32.39
CA GLU A 82 -10.26 -2.94 31.84
C GLU A 82 -10.47 -1.54 31.25
N GLU A 83 -11.57 -1.30 30.53
CA GLU A 83 -11.92 0.01 29.99
C GLU A 83 -12.05 1.05 31.11
N LYS A 84 -12.84 0.75 32.16
CA LYS A 84 -12.98 1.63 33.34
C LYS A 84 -11.67 1.83 34.08
N TYR A 85 -10.83 0.80 34.17
CA TYR A 85 -9.52 0.88 34.80
C TYR A 85 -8.61 1.83 34.02
N ILE A 86 -8.54 1.70 32.69
CA ILE A 86 -7.77 2.58 31.80
C ILE A 86 -8.29 4.01 31.88
N GLU A 87 -9.60 4.24 31.80
CA GLU A 87 -10.21 5.57 31.94
C GLU A 87 -9.78 6.25 33.24
N ALA A 88 -9.86 5.53 34.37
CA ALA A 88 -9.50 6.08 35.67
C ALA A 88 -7.99 6.34 35.80
N VAL A 89 -7.13 5.44 35.31
CA VAL A 89 -5.67 5.61 35.34
C VAL A 89 -5.21 6.74 34.42
N MET A 90 -5.87 6.93 33.27
CA MET A 90 -5.51 7.93 32.27
C MET A 90 -6.21 9.28 32.44
N SER A 91 -7.14 9.39 33.41
CA SER A 91 -7.98 10.58 33.63
C SER A 91 -7.20 11.88 33.84
N ASP A 92 -6.01 11.83 34.43
CA ASP A 92 -5.14 13.01 34.63
C ASP A 92 -4.47 13.49 33.32
N THR A 93 -4.42 12.63 32.31
CA THR A 93 -3.82 12.93 31.00
C THR A 93 -4.82 13.45 29.95
N GLU A 94 -6.13 13.53 30.25
CA GLU A 94 -7.16 13.95 29.28
C GLU A 94 -6.81 15.26 28.56
N LYS A 95 -6.33 16.26 29.31
CA LYS A 95 -5.91 17.55 28.73
C LYS A 95 -4.74 17.41 27.76
N LEU A 96 -3.79 16.52 28.06
CA LEU A 96 -2.65 16.23 27.20
C LEU A 96 -3.10 15.47 25.95
N GLN A 97 -4.00 14.49 26.10
CA GLN A 97 -4.58 13.75 24.97
C GLN A 97 -5.33 14.67 24.01
N SER A 98 -6.20 15.56 24.51
CA SER A 98 -6.89 16.54 23.65
C SER A 98 -5.93 17.51 22.96
N LYS A 99 -4.86 17.92 23.64
CA LYS A 99 -3.80 18.75 23.04
C LYS A 99 -3.09 18.01 21.92
N LEU A 100 -2.63 16.79 22.17
CA LEU A 100 -1.97 15.95 21.16
C LEU A 100 -2.90 15.65 19.98
N GLN A 101 -4.17 15.33 20.24
CA GLN A 101 -5.17 15.12 19.20
C GLN A 101 -5.32 16.36 18.32
N SER A 102 -5.42 17.54 18.93
CA SER A 102 -5.55 18.82 18.20
C SER A 102 -4.29 19.13 17.39
N GLU A 103 -3.11 18.89 17.96
CA GLU A 103 -1.83 19.06 17.27
C GLU A 103 -1.70 18.10 16.08
N MET A 104 -2.04 16.82 16.26
CA MET A 104 -2.02 15.82 15.18
C MET A 104 -3.06 16.15 14.10
N ALA A 105 -4.30 16.47 14.48
CA ALA A 105 -5.36 16.83 13.55
C ALA A 105 -5.01 18.06 12.71
N SER A 106 -4.35 19.07 13.30
CA SER A 106 -3.90 20.25 12.56
C SER A 106 -2.80 19.98 11.52
N ARG A 107 -2.06 18.87 11.68
CA ARG A 107 -0.99 18.44 10.76
C ARG A 107 -1.48 17.49 9.68
N LEU A 108 -2.66 16.89 9.85
CA LEU A 108 -3.26 16.03 8.85
C LEU A 108 -3.87 16.88 7.73
N HIS A 109 -3.43 16.62 6.50
CA HIS A 109 -3.96 17.32 5.34
C HIS A 109 -5.40 16.84 5.05
N PHE A 110 -6.36 17.75 4.97
CA PHE A 110 -7.76 17.43 4.66
C PHE A 110 -7.99 17.24 3.15
N ASP A 111 -6.99 16.80 2.38
CA ASP A 111 -7.22 16.64 0.95
C ASP A 111 -8.19 15.48 0.74
N LEU A 112 -9.40 15.83 0.29
CA LEU A 112 -10.45 14.89 -0.03
C LEU A 112 -10.18 14.16 -1.35
N SER A 113 -8.95 14.19 -1.90
CA SER A 113 -8.62 13.52 -3.15
C SER A 113 -7.15 13.12 -3.23
N THR A 114 -6.88 11.94 -3.78
CA THR A 114 -5.53 11.51 -4.11
C THR A 114 -5.03 12.20 -5.37
N SER A 115 -3.72 12.45 -5.46
CA SER A 115 -3.10 12.95 -6.69
C SER A 115 -3.34 11.97 -7.86
N PRO A 116 -3.84 12.42 -9.02
CA PRO A 116 -4.18 11.52 -10.12
C PRO A 116 -3.00 10.73 -10.66
N ILE A 117 -3.23 9.46 -10.97
CA ILE A 117 -2.26 8.52 -11.53
C ILE A 117 -2.60 8.30 -13.00
N ARG A 118 -1.64 8.55 -13.88
CA ARG A 118 -1.81 8.32 -15.31
C ARG A 118 -1.52 6.86 -15.64
N TRP A 119 -2.42 6.24 -16.40
CA TRP A 119 -2.17 4.98 -17.07
C TRP A 119 -2.85 4.99 -18.44
N GLY A 120 -2.04 4.94 -19.50
CA GLY A 120 -2.52 5.08 -20.87
C GLY A 120 -3.20 6.43 -21.09
N PRO A 121 -4.43 6.45 -21.65
CA PRO A 121 -5.18 7.69 -21.87
C PRO A 121 -5.93 8.20 -20.64
N TRP A 122 -5.87 7.50 -19.49
CA TRP A 122 -6.68 7.79 -18.31
C TRP A 122 -5.87 8.34 -17.14
N LEU A 123 -6.53 9.13 -16.31
CA LEU A 123 -6.08 9.57 -14.98
C LEU A 123 -7.01 8.97 -13.93
N TYR A 124 -6.50 8.13 -13.04
CA TYR A 124 -7.20 7.46 -11.95
C TYR A 124 -6.94 8.17 -10.62
N TYR A 125 -7.96 8.30 -9.77
CA TYR A 125 -7.85 8.90 -8.44
C TYR A 125 -9.03 8.52 -7.56
N LYS A 126 -8.83 8.57 -6.25
CA LYS A 126 -9.91 8.47 -5.26
C LYS A 126 -10.27 9.88 -4.76
N ARG A 127 -11.55 10.14 -4.54
CA ARG A 127 -12.02 11.37 -3.86
C ARG A 127 -13.14 11.10 -2.89
N VAL A 128 -13.22 11.86 -1.81
CA VAL A 128 -14.28 11.79 -0.80
C VAL A 128 -15.29 12.90 -1.06
N GLU A 129 -16.57 12.52 -1.12
CA GLU A 129 -17.66 13.48 -1.30
C GLU A 129 -18.04 14.14 0.03
N ALA A 130 -18.49 15.39 -0.01
CA ALA A 130 -18.88 16.12 1.18
C ALA A 130 -19.99 15.37 1.96
N GLY A 131 -19.76 15.14 3.24
CA GLY A 131 -20.70 14.41 4.12
C GLY A 131 -20.76 12.89 3.87
N LYS A 132 -19.92 12.34 2.99
CA LYS A 132 -19.77 10.90 2.79
C LYS A 132 -18.60 10.35 3.61
N GLN A 133 -18.75 9.11 4.07
CA GLN A 133 -17.75 8.44 4.89
C GLN A 133 -16.64 7.81 4.05
N TYR A 134 -16.99 7.26 2.88
CA TYR A 134 -16.06 6.54 2.04
C TYR A 134 -15.77 7.28 0.72
N PRO A 135 -14.59 7.07 0.13
CA PRO A 135 -14.24 7.68 -1.15
C PRO A 135 -15.06 7.09 -2.31
N VAL A 136 -14.84 7.65 -3.48
CA VAL A 136 -15.24 7.12 -4.78
C VAL A 136 -13.97 6.99 -5.62
N LEU A 137 -13.74 5.82 -6.22
CA LEU A 137 -12.70 5.63 -7.23
C LEU A 137 -13.21 6.18 -8.55
N CYS A 138 -12.46 7.09 -9.14
CA CYS A 138 -12.82 7.80 -10.36
C CYS A 138 -11.71 7.69 -11.40
N ARG A 139 -12.09 7.91 -12.66
CA ARG A 139 -11.14 8.19 -13.74
C ARG A 139 -11.63 9.30 -14.66
N ARG A 140 -10.70 9.92 -15.39
CA ARG A 140 -10.99 10.87 -16.48
C ARG A 140 -9.95 10.74 -17.60
N LEU A 141 -10.29 11.18 -18.80
CA LEU A 141 -9.33 11.20 -19.90
C LEU A 141 -8.23 12.24 -19.61
N ALA A 142 -6.98 11.86 -19.83
CA ALA A 142 -5.83 12.74 -19.63
C ALA A 142 -5.88 13.98 -20.56
N SER A 143 -6.42 13.82 -21.78
CA SER A 143 -6.61 14.92 -22.74
C SER A 143 -7.62 15.98 -22.28
N LEU A 144 -8.51 15.63 -21.34
CA LEU A 144 -9.50 16.54 -20.77
C LEU A 144 -9.06 17.10 -19.41
N ASN A 145 -7.83 16.81 -18.96
CA ASN A 145 -7.38 17.19 -17.63
C ASN A 145 -7.25 18.71 -17.45
N GLU A 146 -6.90 19.46 -18.48
CA GLU A 146 -6.84 20.93 -18.42
C GLU A 146 -8.22 21.58 -18.24
N GLN A 147 -9.28 20.88 -18.64
CA GLN A 147 -10.67 21.31 -18.47
C GLN A 147 -11.23 20.92 -17.10
N PHE A 148 -10.44 20.21 -16.28
CA PHE A 148 -10.85 19.76 -14.96
C PHE A 148 -10.71 20.87 -13.93
N ILE A 149 -11.82 21.20 -13.27
CA ILE A 149 -11.91 22.40 -12.42
C ILE A 149 -11.41 22.15 -10.99
N SER A 150 -11.93 21.12 -10.31
CA SER A 150 -11.57 20.89 -8.91
C SER A 150 -11.95 19.50 -8.44
N ASN A 151 -11.09 18.90 -7.60
CA ASN A 151 -11.40 17.69 -6.83
C ASN A 151 -12.10 18.01 -5.50
N LYS A 152 -12.18 19.29 -5.10
CA LYS A 152 -12.58 19.72 -3.73
C LYS A 152 -14.07 20.02 -3.57
N ASP A 153 -14.79 20.23 -4.67
CA ASP A 153 -16.24 20.47 -4.64
C ASP A 153 -16.99 19.15 -4.93
N PRO A 154 -18.07 18.80 -4.22
CA PRO A 154 -18.91 17.62 -4.51
C PRO A 154 -19.50 17.61 -5.94
N SER A 155 -19.50 18.72 -6.66
CA SER A 155 -19.75 18.79 -8.11
C SER A 155 -18.54 18.35 -8.98
N GLY A 156 -17.44 17.93 -8.35
CA GLY A 156 -16.17 17.53 -8.95
C GLY A 156 -16.36 16.47 -10.04
N GLY A 157 -16.00 16.86 -11.26
CA GLY A 157 -16.24 16.07 -12.47
C GLY A 157 -17.12 16.77 -13.53
N PHE A 158 -17.67 17.94 -13.22
CA PHE A 158 -18.42 18.79 -14.15
C PHE A 158 -17.52 19.83 -14.82
N ASP A 159 -17.56 19.91 -16.14
CA ASP A 159 -17.03 21.04 -16.90
C ASP A 159 -18.14 22.08 -17.10
N PHE A 160 -17.99 23.27 -16.51
CA PHE A 160 -18.94 24.38 -16.68
C PHE A 160 -18.82 25.08 -18.05
N VAL A 161 -17.72 24.87 -18.79
CA VAL A 161 -17.49 25.45 -20.13
C VAL A 161 -18.21 24.61 -21.21
N SER A 162 -18.14 23.27 -21.14
CA SER A 162 -18.86 22.39 -22.09
C SER A 162 -20.20 21.86 -21.59
N GLY A 163 -20.50 21.97 -20.29
CA GLY A 163 -21.69 21.38 -19.68
C GLY A 163 -21.67 19.85 -19.59
N LYS A 164 -20.50 19.22 -19.76
CA LYS A 164 -20.35 17.75 -19.77
C LYS A 164 -19.63 17.23 -18.52
N LYS A 165 -20.08 16.08 -18.05
CA LYS A 165 -19.39 15.32 -17.00
C LYS A 165 -18.19 14.59 -17.62
N ILE A 166 -16.97 15.02 -17.27
CA ILE A 166 -15.71 14.45 -17.78
C ILE A 166 -15.14 13.33 -16.89
N GLU A 167 -15.65 13.20 -15.67
CA GLU A 167 -15.30 12.16 -14.71
C GLU A 167 -16.23 10.95 -14.80
N GLN A 168 -15.63 9.76 -14.85
CA GLN A 168 -16.31 8.47 -14.69
C GLN A 168 -16.09 7.95 -13.27
N LYS A 169 -17.18 7.72 -12.53
CA LYS A 169 -17.14 7.00 -11.25
C LYS A 169 -17.03 5.50 -11.53
N LEU A 170 -16.01 4.85 -10.96
CA LEU A 170 -15.75 3.43 -11.14
C LEU A 170 -16.31 2.62 -9.97
N VAL A 171 -15.95 2.97 -8.74
CA VAL A 171 -16.42 2.29 -7.52
C VAL A 171 -16.87 3.35 -6.53
N ASP A 172 -18.13 3.27 -6.11
CA ASP A 172 -18.64 4.05 -5.00
C ASP A 172 -18.62 3.19 -3.74
N TYR A 173 -17.63 3.42 -2.88
CA TYR A 173 -17.43 2.63 -1.68
C TYR A 173 -18.56 2.84 -0.66
N ASN A 174 -19.35 3.91 -0.77
CA ASN A 174 -20.53 4.08 0.08
C ASN A 174 -21.63 3.08 -0.31
N LEU A 175 -21.81 2.83 -1.61
CA LEU A 175 -22.75 1.81 -2.10
C LEU A 175 -22.24 0.39 -1.84
N GLU A 176 -20.93 0.15 -1.98
CA GLU A 176 -20.36 -1.15 -1.63
C GLU A 176 -20.46 -1.41 -0.11
N ALA A 177 -20.32 -0.39 0.74
CA ALA A 177 -20.56 -0.54 2.18
C ALA A 177 -21.99 -1.05 2.46
N GLU A 178 -23.01 -0.50 1.79
CA GLU A 178 -24.39 -0.98 1.90
C GLU A 178 -24.53 -2.44 1.42
N ARG A 179 -23.85 -2.82 0.34
CA ARG A 179 -23.86 -4.18 -0.22
C ARG A 179 -23.17 -5.22 0.67
N PHE A 180 -22.21 -4.81 1.49
CA PHE A 180 -21.34 -5.71 2.29
C PHE A 180 -21.47 -5.52 3.82
N GLY A 181 -22.65 -5.12 4.31
CA GLY A 181 -22.96 -5.14 5.75
C GLY A 181 -22.63 -3.84 6.51
N GLY A 182 -22.60 -2.70 5.81
CA GLY A 182 -22.42 -1.36 6.36
C GLY A 182 -20.97 -0.88 6.43
N TYR A 183 -20.02 -1.63 5.87
CA TYR A 183 -18.60 -1.32 5.91
C TYR A 183 -17.95 -1.58 4.56
N ALA A 184 -17.16 -0.62 4.07
CA ALA A 184 -16.40 -0.79 2.83
C ALA A 184 -14.92 -0.95 3.15
N TYR A 185 -14.39 -2.11 2.81
CA TYR A 185 -12.97 -2.40 2.90
C TYR A 185 -12.52 -3.23 1.70
N GLU A 186 -11.74 -2.58 0.85
CA GLU A 186 -11.14 -3.16 -0.34
C GLU A 186 -9.71 -3.60 -0.01
N GLU A 187 -9.38 -4.83 -0.36
CA GLU A 187 -8.01 -5.36 -0.23
C GLU A 187 -7.28 -5.30 -1.56
N LEU A 188 -7.95 -5.65 -2.66
CA LEU A 188 -7.36 -5.73 -4.01
C LEU A 188 -8.18 -4.92 -5.00
N SER A 189 -7.50 -4.27 -5.95
CA SER A 189 -8.13 -3.55 -7.06
C SER A 189 -7.17 -3.44 -8.25
N GLU A 190 -7.54 -4.07 -9.38
CA GLU A 190 -6.74 -4.12 -10.61
C GLU A 190 -7.59 -3.74 -11.84
N VAL A 191 -7.15 -2.72 -12.57
CA VAL A 191 -7.76 -2.31 -13.85
C VAL A 191 -7.17 -3.18 -14.97
N SER A 192 -8.00 -3.61 -15.92
CA SER A 192 -7.52 -4.38 -17.07
C SER A 192 -6.58 -3.54 -17.96
N PRO A 193 -5.62 -4.17 -18.68
CA PRO A 193 -4.68 -3.45 -19.54
C PRO A 193 -5.34 -2.62 -20.64
N ASP A 194 -6.51 -3.04 -21.11
CA ASP A 194 -7.33 -2.34 -22.10
C ASP A 194 -8.27 -1.27 -21.48
N HIS A 195 -8.21 -1.09 -20.16
CA HIS A 195 -9.02 -0.17 -19.36
C HIS A 195 -10.53 -0.39 -19.49
N LYS A 196 -11.00 -1.59 -19.85
CA LYS A 196 -12.44 -1.88 -19.95
C LYS A 196 -13.03 -2.47 -18.68
N PHE A 197 -12.22 -3.09 -17.83
CA PHE A 197 -12.67 -3.77 -16.63
C PHE A 197 -11.88 -3.35 -15.39
N LEU A 198 -12.52 -3.49 -14.24
CA LEU A 198 -11.90 -3.37 -12.92
C LEU A 198 -12.28 -4.60 -12.10
N ALA A 199 -11.30 -5.37 -11.69
CA ALA A 199 -11.46 -6.46 -10.74
C ALA A 199 -11.08 -5.94 -9.35
N TYR A 200 -11.95 -6.12 -8.37
CA TYR A 200 -11.70 -5.66 -7.01
C TYR A 200 -12.32 -6.63 -6.00
N THR A 201 -11.77 -6.63 -4.79
CA THR A 201 -12.33 -7.38 -3.67
C THR A 201 -12.92 -6.45 -2.62
N MET A 202 -13.99 -6.90 -1.96
CA MET A 202 -14.59 -6.18 -0.84
C MET A 202 -14.81 -7.16 0.32
N TYR A 203 -14.51 -6.72 1.54
CA TYR A 203 -14.71 -7.51 2.75
C TYR A 203 -16.21 -7.71 3.01
N ASP A 204 -16.63 -8.97 3.03
CA ASP A 204 -17.99 -9.37 3.40
C ASP A 204 -18.06 -9.60 4.90
N LYS A 205 -18.64 -8.63 5.62
CA LYS A 205 -18.75 -8.66 7.09
C LYS A 205 -19.50 -9.87 7.60
N ASP A 206 -20.49 -10.36 6.87
CA ASP A 206 -21.34 -11.46 7.30
C ASP A 206 -20.60 -12.81 7.19
N ASN A 207 -19.59 -12.89 6.31
CA ASN A 207 -18.88 -14.12 6.00
C ASN A 207 -17.37 -14.13 6.36
N ASP A 208 -16.80 -13.01 6.83
CA ASP A 208 -15.37 -12.85 7.21
C ASP A 208 -14.38 -13.24 6.09
N TYR A 209 -14.66 -12.82 4.86
CA TYR A 209 -13.70 -12.94 3.75
C TYR A 209 -13.89 -11.87 2.69
N PHE A 210 -12.91 -11.75 1.80
CA PHE A 210 -12.97 -10.89 0.63
C PHE A 210 -13.65 -11.57 -0.54
N ARG A 211 -14.69 -10.93 -1.09
CA ARG A 211 -15.40 -11.39 -2.29
C ARG A 211 -14.96 -10.58 -3.51
N LEU A 212 -14.62 -11.28 -4.58
CA LEU A 212 -14.27 -10.70 -5.88
C LEU A 212 -15.53 -10.19 -6.61
N SER A 213 -15.42 -8.98 -7.15
CA SER A 213 -16.35 -8.40 -8.11
C SER A 213 -15.58 -7.87 -9.31
N VAL A 214 -16.13 -8.03 -10.51
CA VAL A 214 -15.60 -7.41 -11.73
C VAL A 214 -16.61 -6.42 -12.27
N ARG A 215 -16.17 -5.21 -12.59
CA ARG A 215 -17.01 -4.15 -13.14
C ARG A 215 -16.56 -3.79 -14.55
N ASN A 216 -17.50 -3.70 -15.47
CA ASN A 216 -17.27 -3.13 -16.79
C ASN A 216 -17.27 -1.59 -16.67
N LEU A 217 -16.15 -0.97 -17.00
CA LEU A 217 -15.92 0.47 -16.83
C LEU A 217 -16.58 1.32 -17.92
N ASN A 218 -17.05 0.70 -19.02
CA ASN A 218 -17.79 1.41 -20.06
C ASN A 218 -19.28 1.50 -19.73
N SER A 219 -19.89 0.42 -19.24
CA SER A 219 -21.31 0.39 -18.86
C SER A 219 -21.55 0.77 -17.40
N GLY A 220 -20.53 0.64 -16.53
CA GLY A 220 -20.64 0.80 -15.08
C GLY A 220 -21.25 -0.42 -14.37
N ALA A 221 -21.66 -1.46 -15.10
CA ALA A 221 -22.33 -2.65 -14.57
C ALA A 221 -21.33 -3.68 -14.03
N LEU A 222 -21.75 -4.45 -13.03
CA LEU A 222 -21.03 -5.63 -12.56
C LEU A 222 -21.16 -6.77 -13.57
N CYS A 223 -20.04 -7.44 -13.85
CA CYS A 223 -20.01 -8.67 -14.62
C CYS A 223 -20.59 -9.82 -13.79
N SER A 224 -21.30 -10.73 -14.46
CA SER A 224 -21.79 -11.97 -13.84
C SER A 224 -20.66 -12.93 -13.46
N LYS A 225 -19.53 -12.86 -14.17
CA LYS A 225 -18.36 -13.71 -13.96
C LYS A 225 -17.06 -12.97 -14.34
N PRO A 226 -15.94 -13.15 -13.61
CA PRO A 226 -15.74 -13.98 -12.41
C PRO A 226 -16.42 -13.45 -11.14
N GLN A 227 -16.80 -14.39 -10.28
CA GLN A 227 -17.20 -14.18 -8.90
C GLN A 227 -16.57 -15.29 -8.07
N ALA A 228 -15.82 -14.93 -7.04
CA ALA A 228 -15.14 -15.87 -6.18
C ALA A 228 -15.00 -15.29 -4.77
N ASP A 229 -15.02 -16.17 -3.79
CA ASP A 229 -14.83 -15.84 -2.38
C ASP A 229 -13.39 -16.14 -1.97
N ARG A 230 -12.91 -15.48 -0.91
CA ARG A 230 -11.57 -15.70 -0.34
C ARG A 230 -10.42 -15.43 -1.31
N VAL A 231 -10.63 -14.48 -2.22
CA VAL A 231 -9.62 -14.08 -3.21
C VAL A 231 -8.55 -13.22 -2.54
N SER A 232 -7.28 -13.56 -2.75
CA SER A 232 -6.10 -12.93 -2.13
C SER A 232 -5.08 -12.39 -3.13
N ASN A 233 -5.25 -12.66 -4.42
CA ASN A 233 -4.42 -12.09 -5.48
C ASN A 233 -5.18 -12.09 -6.82
N LEU A 234 -4.88 -11.14 -7.70
CA LEU A 234 -5.53 -10.92 -8.99
C LEU A 234 -4.50 -10.70 -10.11
N ALA A 235 -4.79 -11.24 -11.29
CA ALA A 235 -3.96 -11.03 -12.46
C ALA A 235 -4.76 -11.06 -13.79
N TRP A 236 -4.73 -9.98 -14.58
CA TRP A 236 -5.30 -9.90 -15.93
C TRP A 236 -4.46 -10.60 -17.02
N ALA A 237 -5.12 -11.42 -17.83
CA ALA A 237 -4.54 -12.05 -19.01
C ALA A 237 -5.43 -11.82 -20.24
N LYS A 238 -4.94 -12.23 -21.42
CA LYS A 238 -5.62 -12.17 -22.71
C LYS A 238 -6.17 -10.77 -22.99
N ASP A 239 -5.32 -9.76 -22.78
CA ASP A 239 -5.62 -8.34 -22.94
C ASP A 239 -6.87 -7.87 -22.16
N GLY A 240 -7.10 -8.45 -20.97
CA GLY A 240 -8.24 -8.13 -20.10
C GLY A 240 -9.48 -9.01 -20.30
N GLN A 241 -9.41 -10.03 -21.17
CA GLN A 241 -10.52 -10.98 -21.38
C GLN A 241 -10.50 -12.18 -20.42
N ALA A 242 -9.38 -12.41 -19.75
CA ALA A 242 -9.22 -13.45 -18.74
C ALA A 242 -8.70 -12.83 -17.44
N LEU A 243 -9.19 -13.35 -16.31
CA LEU A 243 -8.72 -12.98 -14.98
C LEU A 243 -8.26 -14.25 -14.26
N LEU A 244 -6.98 -14.26 -13.88
CA LEU A 244 -6.41 -15.22 -12.96
C LEU A 244 -6.57 -14.68 -11.55
N TYR A 245 -6.87 -15.55 -10.60
CA TYR A 245 -7.01 -15.15 -9.20
C TYR A 245 -6.59 -16.27 -8.26
N ALA A 246 -6.00 -15.88 -7.12
CA ALA A 246 -5.59 -16.81 -6.07
C ALA A 246 -6.63 -16.87 -4.95
N VAL A 247 -6.98 -18.07 -4.51
CA VAL A 247 -7.96 -18.33 -3.44
C VAL A 247 -7.25 -18.92 -2.22
N THR A 248 -7.70 -18.51 -1.04
CA THR A 248 -7.19 -19.02 0.24
C THR A 248 -7.95 -20.24 0.76
N ASP A 249 -7.29 -21.07 1.56
CA ASP A 249 -7.93 -22.15 2.32
C ASP A 249 -8.67 -21.63 3.57
N GLN A 250 -8.98 -22.52 4.51
CA GLN A 250 -9.66 -22.16 5.78
C GLN A 250 -8.77 -21.40 6.76
N HIS A 251 -7.45 -21.50 6.61
CA HIS A 251 -6.45 -20.82 7.42
C HIS A 251 -5.98 -19.50 6.79
N LYS A 252 -6.72 -18.99 5.79
CA LYS A 252 -6.40 -17.78 5.04
C LYS A 252 -5.05 -17.87 4.29
N ARG A 253 -4.56 -19.08 4.01
CA ARG A 253 -3.34 -19.33 3.21
C ARG A 253 -3.70 -19.39 1.72
N PRO A 254 -3.11 -18.55 0.85
CA PRO A 254 -3.25 -18.66 -0.60
C PRO A 254 -2.66 -19.97 -1.12
N CYS A 255 -3.47 -20.80 -1.77
CA CYS A 255 -3.05 -22.15 -2.21
C CYS A 255 -3.56 -22.57 -3.59
N ARG A 256 -4.59 -21.93 -4.13
CA ARG A 256 -5.18 -22.28 -5.43
C ARG A 256 -5.19 -21.11 -6.37
N ILE A 257 -4.91 -21.36 -7.65
CA ILE A 257 -4.98 -20.37 -8.72
C ILE A 257 -5.99 -20.82 -9.75
N TYR A 258 -6.97 -19.97 -10.04
CA TYR A 258 -7.99 -20.18 -11.05
C TYR A 258 -7.80 -19.20 -12.21
N CYS A 259 -8.32 -19.56 -13.38
CA CYS A 259 -8.47 -18.69 -14.53
C CYS A 259 -9.95 -18.66 -14.96
N SER A 260 -10.52 -17.45 -14.97
CA SER A 260 -11.88 -17.19 -15.45
C SER A 260 -11.85 -16.32 -16.69
N MET A 261 -12.69 -16.66 -17.66
CA MET A 261 -12.97 -15.78 -18.80
C MET A 261 -14.09 -14.80 -18.45
N ILE A 262 -13.96 -13.52 -18.83
CA ILE A 262 -14.96 -12.50 -18.52
C ILE A 262 -16.29 -12.83 -19.21
N GLY A 263 -17.38 -12.90 -18.42
CA GLY A 263 -18.73 -13.15 -18.93
C GLY A 263 -18.99 -14.57 -19.45
N SER A 264 -18.05 -15.51 -19.26
CA SER A 264 -18.26 -16.92 -19.62
C SER A 264 -19.30 -17.59 -18.71
N THR A 265 -19.96 -18.61 -19.23
CA THR A 265 -20.85 -19.52 -18.46
C THR A 265 -20.16 -20.82 -18.04
N GLU A 266 -19.03 -21.14 -18.66
CA GLU A 266 -18.20 -22.31 -18.31
C GLU A 266 -17.59 -22.15 -16.93
N GLU A 267 -17.28 -23.25 -16.25
CA GLU A 267 -16.59 -23.25 -14.95
C GLU A 267 -15.18 -22.65 -15.02
N ASP A 268 -14.69 -22.15 -13.88
CA ASP A 268 -13.32 -21.61 -13.80
C ASP A 268 -12.29 -22.73 -13.84
N VAL A 269 -11.23 -22.52 -14.62
CA VAL A 269 -10.19 -23.52 -14.81
C VAL A 269 -9.19 -23.40 -13.66
N LEU A 270 -9.03 -24.47 -12.87
CA LEU A 270 -7.98 -24.58 -11.86
C LEU A 270 -6.63 -24.77 -12.56
N LEU A 271 -5.72 -23.81 -12.40
CA LEU A 271 -4.38 -23.86 -12.98
C LEU A 271 -3.34 -24.47 -12.04
N LEU A 272 -3.49 -24.24 -10.73
CA LEU A 272 -2.58 -24.74 -9.70
C LEU A 272 -3.33 -24.98 -8.39
N ASP A 273 -3.04 -26.09 -7.71
CA ASP A 273 -3.50 -26.44 -6.37
C ASP A 273 -2.30 -26.92 -5.54
N GLU A 274 -1.94 -26.15 -4.51
CA GLU A 274 -0.81 -26.42 -3.63
C GLU A 274 -1.27 -27.04 -2.29
N PRO A 275 -1.14 -28.38 -2.13
CA PRO A 275 -1.66 -29.08 -0.97
C PRO A 275 -0.83 -28.88 0.30
N ALA A 276 0.45 -28.51 0.20
CA ALA A 276 1.32 -28.40 1.37
C ALA A 276 0.98 -27.15 2.21
N GLU A 277 0.66 -27.34 3.49
CA GLU A 277 0.18 -26.29 4.39
C GLU A 277 1.20 -25.18 4.67
N ASN A 278 2.49 -25.43 4.44
CA ASN A 278 3.58 -24.48 4.63
C ASN A 278 4.05 -23.79 3.33
N VAL A 279 3.35 -24.01 2.21
CA VAL A 279 3.66 -23.41 0.92
C VAL A 279 2.61 -22.37 0.56
N TYR A 280 3.05 -21.20 0.13
CA TYR A 280 2.21 -20.07 -0.24
C TYR A 280 2.33 -19.79 -1.73
N VAL A 281 1.23 -19.39 -2.37
CA VAL A 281 1.20 -19.05 -3.80
C VAL A 281 0.81 -17.59 -4.02
N ASN A 282 1.43 -16.94 -5.01
CA ASN A 282 1.19 -15.54 -5.33
C ASN A 282 1.23 -15.32 -6.85
N LEU A 283 0.45 -14.36 -7.35
CA LEU A 283 0.42 -13.97 -8.76
C LEU A 283 0.97 -12.55 -8.92
N ARG A 284 1.65 -12.29 -10.04
CA ARG A 284 2.06 -10.94 -10.43
C ARG A 284 2.26 -10.85 -11.94
N HIS A 285 1.92 -9.72 -12.56
CA HIS A 285 2.25 -9.47 -13.96
C HIS A 285 3.70 -9.03 -14.15
N THR A 286 4.26 -9.35 -15.31
CA THR A 286 5.33 -8.52 -15.86
C THR A 286 4.73 -7.17 -16.26
N LYS A 287 5.50 -6.09 -16.13
CA LYS A 287 4.97 -4.74 -16.39
C LYS A 287 4.41 -4.52 -17.79
N ASP A 288 4.90 -5.25 -18.76
CA ASP A 288 4.43 -5.20 -20.14
C ASP A 288 3.26 -6.15 -20.44
N PHE A 289 2.70 -6.81 -19.40
CA PHE A 289 1.58 -7.75 -19.47
C PHE A 289 1.77 -8.94 -20.41
N HIS A 290 3.01 -9.28 -20.80
CA HIS A 290 3.25 -10.46 -21.64
C HIS A 290 3.19 -11.77 -20.85
N PHE A 291 3.51 -11.72 -19.57
CA PHE A 291 3.50 -12.90 -18.70
C PHE A 291 2.81 -12.63 -17.36
N VAL A 292 2.26 -13.69 -16.78
CA VAL A 292 1.89 -13.75 -15.37
C VAL A 292 2.89 -14.67 -14.68
N THR A 293 3.54 -14.15 -13.64
CA THR A 293 4.41 -14.92 -12.75
C THR A 293 3.56 -15.59 -11.66
N VAL A 294 3.84 -16.86 -11.39
CA VAL A 294 3.30 -17.61 -10.26
C VAL A 294 4.47 -17.89 -9.33
N ASN A 295 4.47 -17.27 -8.16
CA ASN A 295 5.50 -17.45 -7.15
C ASN A 295 4.99 -18.45 -6.11
N THR A 296 5.74 -19.53 -5.89
CA THR A 296 5.46 -20.48 -4.82
C THR A 296 6.63 -20.50 -3.86
N PHE A 297 6.39 -20.33 -2.56
CA PHE A 297 7.48 -20.25 -1.59
C PHE A 297 7.09 -20.86 -0.23
N SER A 298 8.10 -21.36 0.46
CA SER A 298 8.06 -21.80 1.85
C SER A 298 9.34 -21.32 2.55
N THR A 299 9.52 -21.65 3.82
CA THR A 299 10.78 -21.40 4.53
C THR A 299 11.99 -22.13 3.91
N THR A 300 11.74 -23.16 3.09
CA THR A 300 12.78 -24.06 2.57
C THR A 300 13.05 -23.92 1.07
N PHE A 301 12.20 -23.20 0.33
CA PHE A 301 12.40 -22.95 -1.10
C PHE A 301 11.60 -21.75 -1.60
N SER A 302 12.06 -21.17 -2.71
CA SER A 302 11.27 -20.29 -3.58
C SER A 302 11.31 -20.80 -5.01
N LYS A 303 10.18 -20.75 -5.72
CA LYS A 303 10.07 -21.05 -7.15
C LYS A 303 9.25 -19.98 -7.85
N VAL A 304 9.63 -19.69 -9.08
CA VAL A 304 8.89 -18.79 -9.97
C VAL A 304 8.55 -19.54 -11.24
N PHE A 305 7.26 -19.55 -11.56
CA PHE A 305 6.75 -20.06 -12.82
C PHE A 305 6.21 -18.92 -13.69
N LEU A 306 6.16 -19.14 -15.00
CA LEU A 306 5.55 -18.23 -15.97
C LEU A 306 4.32 -18.87 -16.62
N ILE A 307 3.31 -18.04 -16.78
CA ILE A 307 2.14 -18.26 -17.62
C ILE A 307 2.20 -17.23 -18.75
N ASN A 308 2.02 -17.67 -20.00
CA ASN A 308 1.87 -16.76 -21.13
C ASN A 308 0.55 -16.00 -20.99
N ALA A 309 0.60 -14.68 -20.84
CA ALA A 309 -0.62 -13.90 -20.64
C ALA A 309 -1.52 -13.90 -21.89
N ALA A 310 -0.98 -14.07 -23.10
CA ALA A 310 -1.79 -14.14 -24.31
C ALA A 310 -2.62 -15.45 -24.40
N ASP A 311 -2.10 -16.53 -23.81
CA ASP A 311 -2.79 -17.82 -23.71
C ASP A 311 -2.58 -18.42 -22.31
N PRO A 312 -3.37 -17.96 -21.31
CA PRO A 312 -3.16 -18.35 -19.92
C PRO A 312 -3.46 -19.83 -19.63
N LEU A 313 -4.08 -20.54 -20.58
CA LEU A 313 -4.37 -21.97 -20.48
C LEU A 313 -3.30 -22.84 -21.14
N SER A 314 -2.27 -22.24 -21.75
CA SER A 314 -1.14 -22.97 -22.38
C SER A 314 -0.24 -23.73 -21.40
N GLY A 315 -0.38 -23.46 -20.10
CA GLY A 315 0.33 -24.14 -19.02
C GLY A 315 1.24 -23.22 -18.20
N ILE A 316 1.79 -23.80 -17.13
CA ILE A 316 2.67 -23.13 -16.17
C ILE A 316 4.09 -23.67 -16.35
N THR A 317 5.07 -22.80 -16.59
CA THR A 317 6.46 -23.20 -16.86
C THR A 317 7.41 -22.71 -15.76
N LEU A 318 8.15 -23.61 -15.11
CA LEU A 318 9.17 -23.23 -14.12
C LEU A 318 10.31 -22.46 -14.80
N VAL A 319 10.68 -21.29 -14.27
CA VAL A 319 11.78 -20.48 -14.82
C VAL A 319 12.92 -20.25 -13.83
N TRP A 320 12.64 -20.33 -12.54
CA TRP A 320 13.65 -20.15 -11.51
C TRP A 320 13.25 -20.85 -10.21
N GLU A 321 14.25 -21.35 -9.49
CA GLU A 321 14.10 -21.91 -8.15
C GLU A 321 15.36 -21.65 -7.31
N CYS A 322 15.20 -21.56 -6.00
CA CYS A 322 16.30 -21.53 -5.05
C CYS A 322 15.97 -22.31 -3.77
N GLU A 323 17.03 -22.73 -3.09
CA GLU A 323 16.96 -23.23 -1.73
C GLU A 323 16.73 -22.07 -0.76
N ALA A 324 15.89 -22.29 0.24
CA ALA A 324 15.38 -21.30 1.18
C ALA A 324 14.44 -20.24 0.56
N GLN A 325 13.75 -19.52 1.44
CA GLN A 325 12.91 -18.39 1.06
C GLN A 325 13.79 -17.22 0.60
N ALA A 326 13.55 -16.76 -0.62
CA ALA A 326 14.15 -15.54 -1.17
C ALA A 326 13.07 -14.60 -1.69
N HIS A 327 13.31 -13.29 -1.58
CA HIS A 327 12.55 -12.30 -2.32
C HIS A 327 12.92 -12.41 -3.80
N CYS A 328 11.93 -12.50 -4.67
CA CYS A 328 12.16 -12.62 -6.11
C CYS A 328 11.06 -11.92 -6.91
N ILE A 329 11.47 -11.09 -7.85
CA ILE A 329 10.61 -10.44 -8.82
C ILE A 329 11.13 -10.76 -10.22
N VAL A 330 10.28 -11.31 -11.09
CA VAL A 330 10.59 -11.54 -12.50
C VAL A 330 9.86 -10.50 -13.35
N GLU A 331 10.62 -9.81 -14.19
CA GLU A 331 10.13 -8.86 -15.19
C GLU A 331 10.50 -9.34 -16.60
N HIS A 332 9.74 -8.88 -17.59
CA HIS A 332 10.02 -9.13 -19.00
C HIS A 332 10.32 -7.82 -19.72
N HIS A 333 11.35 -7.82 -20.55
CA HIS A 333 11.65 -6.72 -21.46
C HIS A 333 12.36 -7.26 -22.70
N GLN A 334 11.78 -7.00 -23.88
CA GLN A 334 12.35 -7.28 -25.21
C GLN A 334 13.01 -8.66 -25.35
N GLY A 335 12.29 -9.73 -24.99
CA GLY A 335 12.75 -11.12 -25.19
C GLY A 335 13.68 -11.65 -24.09
N TYR A 336 13.90 -10.87 -23.04
CA TYR A 336 14.63 -11.28 -21.83
C TYR A 336 13.74 -11.23 -20.60
N LEU A 337 13.96 -12.20 -19.71
CA LEU A 337 13.50 -12.18 -18.33
C LEU A 337 14.59 -11.56 -17.47
N TYR A 338 14.20 -10.67 -16.58
CA TYR A 338 15.04 -10.09 -15.55
C TYR A 338 14.55 -10.57 -14.19
N LEU A 339 15.44 -11.11 -13.37
CA LEU A 339 15.14 -11.60 -12.03
C LEU A 339 15.87 -10.73 -11.02
N PHE A 340 15.11 -10.02 -10.19
CA PHE A 340 15.59 -9.26 -9.06
C PHE A 340 15.41 -10.10 -7.80
N THR A 341 16.50 -10.45 -7.11
CA THR A 341 16.45 -11.38 -5.98
C THR A 341 17.58 -11.18 -4.99
N ASP A 342 17.36 -11.61 -3.75
CA ASP A 342 18.35 -11.71 -2.66
C ASP A 342 18.70 -13.18 -2.33
N ALA A 343 18.43 -14.10 -3.27
CA ALA A 343 18.71 -15.51 -3.08
C ALA A 343 20.19 -15.77 -2.75
N ALA A 344 20.42 -16.85 -1.99
CA ALA A 344 21.76 -17.21 -1.56
C ALA A 344 22.71 -17.43 -2.76
N LYS A 345 23.88 -16.80 -2.71
CA LYS A 345 24.95 -16.97 -3.71
C LYS A 345 25.89 -18.08 -3.25
N GLY A 346 25.94 -19.20 -4.00
CA GLY A 346 26.81 -20.33 -3.65
C GLY A 346 26.55 -20.93 -2.27
N GLY A 347 25.28 -20.92 -1.82
CA GLY A 347 24.86 -21.39 -0.50
C GLY A 347 25.06 -20.38 0.64
N GLN A 348 25.56 -19.18 0.37
CA GLN A 348 25.70 -18.11 1.37
C GLN A 348 24.58 -17.09 1.22
N MET A 349 23.91 -16.79 2.34
CA MET A 349 22.92 -15.72 2.40
C MET A 349 23.57 -14.38 2.09
N VAL A 350 22.86 -13.56 1.32
CA VAL A 350 23.26 -12.18 1.00
C VAL A 350 22.28 -11.21 1.63
N ASP A 351 22.75 -10.01 1.95
CA ASP A 351 22.00 -8.92 2.59
C ASP A 351 21.56 -7.85 1.58
N HIS A 352 21.64 -8.15 0.29
CA HIS A 352 21.35 -7.23 -0.80
C HIS A 352 20.72 -7.95 -1.99
N HIS A 353 19.90 -7.21 -2.73
CA HIS A 353 19.36 -7.69 -4.00
C HIS A 353 20.36 -7.51 -5.14
N TYR A 354 20.23 -8.37 -6.14
CA TYR A 354 20.99 -8.30 -7.38
C TYR A 354 20.10 -8.67 -8.56
N LEU A 355 20.54 -8.31 -9.76
CA LEU A 355 19.78 -8.50 -10.99
C LEU A 355 20.42 -9.57 -11.86
N LEU A 356 19.63 -10.57 -12.22
CA LEU A 356 19.95 -11.61 -13.18
C LEU A 356 19.13 -11.43 -14.45
N ARG A 357 19.61 -11.99 -15.58
CA ARG A 357 18.91 -11.98 -16.85
C ARG A 357 19.01 -13.33 -17.56
N CYS A 358 17.95 -13.74 -18.24
CA CYS A 358 17.92 -14.92 -19.09
C CYS A 358 17.06 -14.66 -20.34
N ALA A 359 17.40 -15.26 -21.48
CA ALA A 359 16.54 -15.18 -22.67
C ALA A 359 15.21 -15.94 -22.43
N VAL A 360 14.08 -15.35 -22.84
CA VAL A 360 12.75 -15.97 -22.67
C VAL A 360 12.68 -17.34 -23.35
N ASN A 361 13.28 -17.47 -24.53
CA ASN A 361 13.29 -18.71 -25.33
C ASN A 361 14.45 -19.66 -24.99
N ALA A 362 15.18 -19.43 -23.88
CA ALA A 362 16.25 -20.34 -23.48
C ALA A 362 15.70 -21.75 -23.28
N SER A 363 16.33 -22.73 -23.94
CA SER A 363 15.89 -24.13 -23.93
C SER A 363 16.44 -24.93 -22.74
N SER A 364 17.34 -24.36 -21.92
CA SER A 364 17.92 -25.06 -20.78
C SER A 364 16.95 -25.13 -19.60
N CYS A 365 16.89 -26.30 -18.96
CA CYS A 365 16.18 -26.53 -17.72
C CYS A 365 17.15 -27.20 -16.72
N PRO A 366 17.58 -26.52 -15.64
CA PRO A 366 17.22 -25.15 -15.26
C PRO A 366 17.75 -24.10 -16.25
N ARG A 367 17.09 -22.94 -16.29
CA ARG A 367 17.52 -21.79 -17.10
C ARG A 367 18.87 -21.28 -16.61
N ILE A 368 19.74 -20.90 -17.54
CA ILE A 368 21.01 -20.26 -17.19
C ILE A 368 20.75 -18.76 -17.02
N TRP A 369 20.97 -18.28 -15.80
CA TRP A 369 20.79 -16.88 -15.44
C TRP A 369 22.14 -16.18 -15.36
N GLU A 370 22.31 -15.11 -16.13
CA GLU A 370 23.53 -14.31 -16.18
C GLU A 370 23.38 -13.08 -15.29
N ARG A 371 24.43 -12.70 -14.55
CA ARG A 371 24.42 -11.46 -13.77
C ARG A 371 24.39 -10.25 -14.70
N VAL A 372 23.50 -9.30 -14.42
CA VAL A 372 23.43 -8.03 -15.16
C VAL A 372 24.50 -7.06 -14.66
N PHE A 373 24.63 -6.96 -13.34
CA PHE A 373 25.61 -6.09 -12.68
C PHE A 373 26.66 -6.91 -11.94
N ASP A 374 27.89 -6.40 -11.94
CA ASP A 374 28.93 -6.87 -11.03
C ASP A 374 28.66 -6.41 -9.59
N ASP A 375 29.10 -7.21 -8.63
CA ASP A 375 29.00 -6.85 -7.21
C ASP A 375 29.97 -5.68 -6.92
N ASP A 376 29.43 -4.57 -6.43
CA ASP A 376 30.18 -3.40 -5.96
C ASP A 376 30.04 -3.32 -4.44
N ARG A 377 31.17 -3.27 -3.72
CA ARG A 377 31.17 -3.26 -2.25
C ARG A 377 30.63 -1.96 -1.66
N ASP A 378 30.73 -0.88 -2.42
CA ASP A 378 30.35 0.44 -1.94
C ASP A 378 28.91 0.81 -2.33
N MET A 379 28.26 -0.04 -3.14
CA MET A 379 27.00 0.27 -3.78
C MET A 379 26.06 -0.95 -3.81
N VAL A 380 24.92 -0.83 -3.13
CA VAL A 380 23.90 -1.87 -3.04
C VAL A 380 22.65 -1.45 -3.83
N ILE A 381 22.09 -2.37 -4.62
CA ILE A 381 20.79 -2.17 -5.26
C ILE A 381 19.70 -2.53 -4.24
N GLU A 382 18.88 -1.56 -3.89
CA GLU A 382 17.79 -1.71 -2.91
C GLU A 382 16.46 -2.02 -3.61
N ASP A 383 16.25 -1.46 -4.80
CA ASP A 383 15.04 -1.71 -5.59
C ASP A 383 15.29 -1.46 -7.08
N VAL A 384 14.43 -2.03 -7.91
CA VAL A 384 14.47 -1.90 -9.36
C VAL A 384 13.06 -1.72 -9.92
N ASP A 385 12.94 -0.76 -10.84
CA ASP A 385 11.69 -0.55 -11.55
C ASP A 385 11.92 -0.42 -13.06
N PHE A 386 11.00 -0.97 -13.85
CA PHE A 386 11.14 -1.06 -15.30
C PHE A 386 10.13 -0.16 -16.02
N CYS A 387 10.58 0.43 -17.14
CA CYS A 387 9.73 0.92 -18.21
C CYS A 387 10.29 0.45 -19.56
N ASN A 388 9.58 0.69 -20.66
CA ASN A 388 9.97 0.24 -21.99
C ASN A 388 11.35 0.76 -22.43
N THR A 389 11.80 1.89 -21.88
CA THR A 389 13.02 2.59 -22.34
C THR A 389 14.15 2.61 -21.32
N HIS A 390 13.86 2.42 -20.04
CA HIS A 390 14.83 2.56 -18.96
C HIS A 390 14.55 1.56 -17.83
N LEU A 391 15.63 1.17 -17.18
CA LEU A 391 15.65 0.56 -15.87
C LEU A 391 15.94 1.65 -14.85
N THR A 392 15.13 1.79 -13.81
CA THR A 392 15.38 2.72 -12.71
C THR A 392 15.81 1.93 -11.48
N LEU A 393 16.85 2.40 -10.81
CA LEU A 393 17.46 1.74 -9.66
C LEU A 393 17.43 2.67 -8.45
N ILE A 394 16.95 2.13 -7.33
CA ILE A 394 17.18 2.70 -6.01
C ILE A 394 18.44 2.04 -5.48
N ILE A 395 19.42 2.86 -5.11
CA ILE A 395 20.76 2.42 -4.74
C ILE A 395 21.11 3.01 -3.39
N ARG A 396 21.78 2.23 -2.55
CA ARG A 396 22.41 2.71 -1.33
C ARG A 396 23.93 2.73 -1.51
N GLU A 397 24.51 3.92 -1.43
CA GLU A 397 25.95 4.16 -1.50
C GLU A 397 26.37 4.91 -0.23
N ASN A 398 27.31 4.36 0.56
CA ASN A 398 27.78 4.95 1.82
C ASN A 398 26.64 5.40 2.77
N CYS A 399 25.64 4.52 2.96
CA CYS A 399 24.43 4.78 3.78
C CYS A 399 23.51 5.91 3.28
N SER A 400 23.70 6.39 2.05
CA SER A 400 22.83 7.39 1.42
C SER A 400 22.07 6.77 0.25
N PHE A 401 20.77 7.03 0.17
CA PHE A 401 19.96 6.60 -0.98
C PHE A 401 20.19 7.49 -2.19
N ARG A 402 20.31 6.86 -3.34
CA ARG A 402 20.45 7.46 -4.67
C ARG A 402 19.44 6.83 -5.61
N LEU A 403 19.02 7.60 -6.60
CA LEU A 403 18.11 7.17 -7.65
C LEU A 403 18.81 7.39 -8.99
N CYS A 404 18.87 6.38 -9.84
CA CYS A 404 19.43 6.53 -11.17
C CYS A 404 18.68 5.71 -12.21
N SER A 405 18.80 6.10 -13.48
CA SER A 405 18.31 5.33 -14.60
C SER A 405 19.42 4.80 -15.51
N VAL A 406 19.17 3.62 -16.06
CA VAL A 406 20.01 2.93 -17.04
C VAL A 406 19.16 2.71 -18.30
N PRO A 407 19.64 3.09 -19.49
CA PRO A 407 18.90 2.86 -20.73
C PRO A 407 18.65 1.37 -21.01
N LEU A 408 17.47 1.07 -21.56
CA LEU A 408 17.10 -0.23 -22.11
C LEU A 408 16.90 -0.13 -23.64
N PRO A 409 17.13 -1.20 -24.42
CA PRO A 409 17.59 -2.52 -23.96
C PRO A 409 19.04 -2.50 -23.47
N MET A 410 19.33 -3.34 -22.48
CA MET A 410 20.70 -3.54 -22.01
C MET A 410 21.56 -4.09 -23.16
N PRO A 411 22.85 -3.67 -23.27
CA PRO A 411 23.77 -4.25 -24.23
C PRO A 411 23.79 -5.78 -24.14
N ALA A 412 23.78 -6.46 -25.28
CA ALA A 412 23.95 -7.91 -25.35
C ALA A 412 25.42 -8.29 -25.05
N ARG A 413 25.80 -8.23 -23.77
CA ARG A 413 27.08 -8.71 -23.25
C ARG A 413 26.88 -10.02 -22.50
N LYS A 414 27.86 -10.91 -22.62
CA LYS A 414 27.91 -12.20 -21.88
C LYS A 414 28.39 -12.03 -20.44
N GLU A 415 29.11 -10.95 -20.16
CA GLU A 415 29.69 -10.69 -18.85
C GLU A 415 28.91 -9.60 -18.14
N ALA A 416 28.84 -9.72 -16.82
CA ALA A 416 28.29 -8.71 -15.94
C ALA A 416 29.07 -7.40 -16.08
N VAL A 417 28.38 -6.28 -15.91
CA VAL A 417 28.96 -4.95 -16.13
C VAL A 417 28.89 -4.15 -14.85
N ARG A 418 29.95 -3.41 -14.53
CA ARG A 418 29.88 -2.43 -13.44
C ARG A 418 28.86 -1.37 -13.79
N LEU A 419 27.95 -1.06 -12.87
CA LEU A 419 26.88 -0.07 -13.14
C LEU A 419 27.44 1.24 -13.71
N LYS A 420 28.58 1.71 -13.19
CA LYS A 420 29.26 2.94 -13.63
C LYS A 420 29.63 2.93 -15.14
N GLU A 421 29.86 1.77 -15.74
CA GLU A 421 30.20 1.65 -17.18
C GLU A 421 28.98 1.78 -18.09
N LEU A 422 27.76 1.68 -17.54
CA LEU A 422 26.51 1.85 -18.28
C LEU A 422 26.06 3.31 -18.35
N ASN A 423 26.91 4.24 -17.89
CA ASN A 423 26.64 5.68 -17.81
C ASN A 423 25.27 6.00 -17.19
N PRO A 424 25.01 5.53 -15.95
CA PRO A 424 23.73 5.74 -15.29
C PRO A 424 23.49 7.24 -15.12
N THR A 425 22.25 7.67 -15.37
CA THR A 425 21.83 9.05 -15.12
C THR A 425 21.33 9.14 -13.69
N PHE A 426 22.15 9.68 -12.79
CA PHE A 426 21.77 9.93 -11.41
C PHE A 426 20.85 11.14 -11.28
N LEU A 427 19.81 11.00 -10.46
CA LEU A 427 18.92 12.09 -10.12
C LEU A 427 19.49 12.88 -8.94
N PRO A 428 19.52 14.22 -9.02
CA PRO A 428 19.93 15.04 -7.90
C PRO A 428 18.87 14.95 -6.79
N LEU A 429 19.28 14.46 -5.63
CA LEU A 429 18.43 14.34 -4.44
C LEU A 429 18.89 15.30 -3.35
N PRO A 430 18.01 15.72 -2.43
CA PRO A 430 18.40 16.48 -1.24
C PRO A 430 19.45 15.75 -0.40
N ASP A 431 20.17 16.49 0.44
CA ASP A 431 21.03 15.86 1.43
C ASP A 431 20.19 15.09 2.46
N HIS A 432 20.76 14.00 3.00
CA HIS A 432 20.14 13.17 4.05
C HIS A 432 18.78 12.55 3.64
N VAL A 433 18.70 11.99 2.43
CA VAL A 433 17.58 11.13 2.05
C VAL A 433 17.53 9.93 2.99
N SER A 434 16.41 9.81 3.70
CA SER A 434 16.15 8.72 4.63
C SER A 434 15.57 7.51 3.91
N GLN A 435 14.74 7.74 2.88
CA GLN A 435 14.09 6.67 2.15
C GLN A 435 13.60 7.10 0.77
N ILE A 436 13.62 6.17 -0.18
CA ILE A 436 12.99 6.29 -1.48
C ILE A 436 12.06 5.09 -1.66
N TRP A 437 10.83 5.35 -2.08
CA TRP A 437 9.85 4.32 -2.39
C TRP A 437 9.39 4.45 -3.85
N PRO A 438 9.28 3.35 -4.60
CA PRO A 438 8.63 3.38 -5.91
C PRO A 438 7.17 3.82 -5.75
N GLY A 439 6.73 4.73 -6.61
CA GLY A 439 5.33 5.11 -6.72
C GLY A 439 4.55 4.21 -7.67
N PRO A 440 3.27 4.53 -7.93
CA PRO A 440 2.44 3.78 -8.87
C PRO A 440 2.91 4.00 -10.32
N ASN A 441 3.71 3.06 -10.84
CA ASN A 441 4.31 3.08 -12.18
C ASN A 441 3.70 2.01 -13.08
N TYR A 442 2.37 2.01 -13.23
CA TYR A 442 1.61 0.98 -13.97
C TYR A 442 1.83 1.03 -15.49
N ASP A 443 2.04 2.21 -16.06
CA ASP A 443 2.19 2.39 -17.50
C ASP A 443 3.63 2.12 -17.93
N PHE A 444 3.88 0.88 -18.37
CA PHE A 444 5.19 0.46 -18.86
C PHE A 444 5.74 1.30 -20.01
N TYR A 445 4.87 1.88 -20.85
CA TYR A 445 5.28 2.69 -21.99
C TYR A 445 5.43 4.18 -21.63
N SER A 446 5.15 4.56 -20.38
CA SER A 446 5.37 5.90 -19.89
C SER A 446 6.85 6.27 -19.87
N SER A 447 7.15 7.50 -20.30
CA SER A 447 8.47 8.12 -20.10
C SER A 447 8.60 8.79 -18.74
N THR A 448 7.57 8.66 -17.90
CA THR A 448 7.45 9.28 -16.59
C THR A 448 7.30 8.22 -15.52
N MET A 449 8.17 8.26 -14.51
CA MET A 449 8.11 7.40 -13.34
C MET A 449 7.96 8.26 -12.08
N ARG A 450 7.29 7.69 -11.07
CA ARG A 450 6.95 8.32 -9.81
C ARG A 450 7.70 7.64 -8.68
N PHE A 451 8.20 8.48 -7.77
CA PHE A 451 8.84 8.06 -6.54
C PHE A 451 8.37 8.95 -5.40
N THR A 452 8.28 8.37 -4.21
CA THR A 452 8.08 9.11 -2.96
C THR A 452 9.41 9.15 -2.23
N ILE A 453 9.84 10.35 -1.84
CA ILE A 453 11.14 10.59 -1.23
C ILE A 453 10.92 11.22 0.13
N SER A 454 11.51 10.62 1.17
CA SER A 454 11.54 11.19 2.51
C SER A 454 12.97 11.58 2.88
N TYR A 455 13.11 12.77 3.46
CA TYR A 455 14.40 13.29 3.90
C TYR A 455 14.23 14.19 5.11
N LEU A 456 15.30 14.32 5.89
CA LEU A 456 15.34 15.22 7.03
C LEU A 456 16.02 16.53 6.61
N SER A 457 15.38 17.67 6.85
CA SER A 457 16.02 18.98 6.62
C SER A 457 15.80 19.89 7.82
N SER A 458 16.89 20.41 8.40
CA SER A 458 16.86 21.39 9.50
C SER A 458 16.02 20.95 10.73
N GLY A 459 16.04 19.66 11.07
CA GLY A 459 15.26 19.11 12.18
C GLY A 459 13.77 18.87 11.89
N ASN A 460 13.31 19.18 10.67
CA ASN A 460 11.96 18.89 10.19
C ASN A 460 11.99 17.70 9.21
N TRP A 461 11.06 16.77 9.40
CA TRP A 461 10.78 15.72 8.41
C TRP A 461 10.02 16.33 7.24
N ASN A 462 10.59 16.24 6.04
CA ASN A 462 9.91 16.62 4.81
C ASN A 462 9.63 15.34 4.01
N ILE A 463 8.35 15.12 3.71
CA ILE A 463 7.93 14.07 2.80
C ILE A 463 7.53 14.75 1.50
N VAL A 464 8.30 14.49 0.44
CA VAL A 464 7.89 14.87 -0.92
C VAL A 464 7.23 13.65 -1.53
N GLN A 465 5.89 13.69 -1.55
CA GLN A 465 5.09 12.54 -1.95
C GLN A 465 5.22 12.23 -3.45
N GLN A 466 5.60 13.21 -4.29
CA GLN A 466 5.70 13.01 -5.73
C GLN A 466 6.85 13.79 -6.38
N GLN A 467 7.92 13.07 -6.73
CA GLN A 467 8.79 13.52 -7.82
C GLN A 467 8.35 12.81 -9.11
N ILE A 468 7.95 13.62 -10.09
CA ILE A 468 7.66 13.17 -11.45
C ILE A 468 8.95 13.31 -12.23
N CYS A 469 9.55 12.17 -12.59
CA CYS A 469 10.77 12.16 -13.39
C CYS A 469 10.41 11.90 -14.85
N SER A 470 10.49 12.93 -15.70
CA SER A 470 10.40 12.75 -17.16
C SER A 470 11.79 12.40 -17.70
N MET A 471 11.94 11.17 -18.21
CA MET A 471 13.21 10.69 -18.76
C MET A 471 13.52 11.26 -20.14
N LYS A 472 12.54 11.83 -20.87
CA LYS A 472 12.73 12.38 -22.22
C LYS A 472 13.43 13.74 -22.25
N ASP A 473 13.12 14.59 -21.30
CA ASP A 473 13.56 16.00 -21.34
C ASP A 473 14.57 16.35 -20.24
N LYS A 474 14.93 15.39 -19.37
CA LYS A 474 15.65 15.64 -18.10
C LYS A 474 14.99 16.75 -17.27
N ASN A 475 13.71 17.04 -17.52
CA ASN A 475 12.95 18.11 -16.90
C ASN A 475 12.12 17.56 -15.74
N PHE A 476 12.15 18.30 -14.65
CA PHE A 476 11.54 17.95 -13.38
C PHE A 476 10.24 18.71 -13.18
N VAL A 477 9.23 18.02 -12.66
CA VAL A 477 8.09 18.69 -12.03
C VAL A 477 8.01 18.17 -10.60
N MET A 478 8.36 19.01 -9.64
CA MET A 478 8.12 18.76 -8.23
C MET A 478 6.61 18.79 -7.99
N GLY A 479 6.02 17.63 -7.71
CA GLY A 479 4.63 17.52 -7.27
C GLY A 479 4.54 17.70 -5.75
N GLN A 480 3.56 18.48 -5.31
CA GLN A 480 3.15 18.76 -3.91
C GLN A 480 4.22 18.50 -2.82
N LEU A 481 4.88 19.58 -2.38
CA LEU A 481 5.58 19.62 -1.10
C LEU A 481 4.55 19.55 0.04
N PHE A 482 4.55 18.47 0.81
CA PHE A 482 3.92 18.48 2.13
C PHE A 482 4.90 19.09 3.12
N ARG A 483 4.83 20.42 3.29
CA ARG A 483 5.50 21.09 4.40
C ARG A 483 4.73 20.82 5.69
N GLY A 484 5.36 20.15 6.65
CA GLY A 484 4.96 20.30 8.05
C GLY A 484 5.22 21.74 8.48
N ILE A 485 4.19 22.58 8.56
CA ILE A 485 4.33 23.98 8.96
C ILE A 485 4.56 24.02 10.48
N ALA A 486 5.71 24.57 10.90
CA ALA A 486 5.88 25.13 12.23
C ALA A 486 5.80 26.66 12.14
N ASN A 487 5.02 27.25 13.04
CA ASN A 487 4.72 28.68 13.13
C ASN A 487 5.92 29.61 12.85
N GLY A 488 5.74 30.50 11.88
CA GLY A 488 6.61 31.65 11.65
C GLY A 488 5.95 32.56 10.60
N SER A 489 5.71 33.82 10.99
CA SER A 489 5.10 34.90 10.21
C SER A 489 5.33 34.80 8.69
N LEU A 490 4.25 34.92 7.91
CA LEU A 490 4.33 35.26 6.50
C LEU A 490 5.19 36.51 6.35
N ASN A 491 6.27 36.40 5.58
CA ASN A 491 6.79 37.52 4.79
C ASN A 491 7.07 36.98 3.39
N ASN A 492 6.45 37.64 2.42
CA ASN A 492 6.53 37.39 0.99
C ASN A 492 7.97 37.36 0.49
N LEU A 493 8.32 36.33 -0.29
CA LEU A 493 9.37 36.40 -1.31
C LEU A 493 8.91 35.58 -2.52
N ASN A 494 8.10 36.22 -3.36
CA ASN A 494 8.03 35.94 -4.80
C ASN A 494 8.84 37.06 -5.47
N SER A 495 10.02 36.75 -6.01
CA SER A 495 10.49 37.32 -7.26
C SER A 495 11.69 36.55 -7.77
N ASP A 496 11.77 36.47 -9.09
CA ASP A 496 12.95 36.23 -9.91
C ASP A 496 13.35 34.75 -10.10
N PHE A 497 12.90 34.18 -11.21
CA PHE A 497 13.80 33.86 -12.34
C PHE A 497 12.96 33.70 -13.61
N SER A 498 13.05 34.70 -14.47
CA SER A 498 12.70 34.66 -15.90
C SER A 498 13.96 34.97 -16.69
N GLU A 499 14.51 33.97 -17.36
CA GLU A 499 14.97 33.93 -18.77
C GLU A 499 15.58 32.56 -19.08
#